data_AF-A0A7V5R8Z9-F1
#
_entry.id   AF-A0A7V5R8Z9-F1
#
_cell.length_a   1.000
_cell.length_b   1.000
_cell.length_c   1.000
_cell.angle_alpha   90.00
_cell.angle_beta   90.00
_cell.angle_gamma   90.00
#
_symmetry.space_group_name_H-M   'P 1'
#
loop_
_entity.id
_entity.type
_entity.pdbx_description
1 polymer ?
#
loop_
_entity_poly.entity_id
_entity_poly.type
_entity_poly.pdbx_seq_one_letter_code
_entity_poly.pdbx_strand_id
1 'polypeptide(L)'
;MSVDFQRDIYCLFGLPIDNLTREQTIALLRSKAKKKQSIVWSTVNVNWVVQAFGDDEFRTAILNSDIVTLDGKPLLWLAKGLKYPMRETVPGSTLIQLLLEKDPNNPMTIFLFGGEEGAAELAMNKINQYPCGLEAVGALNPGFGSIEEMSTDAIINTINKTRPDILLVALGAKKGTQWIEYNRHRLKAGIISHLGATINFLAGTVQRAPRLFRSFGMEWIWRIFQEPKLFFRYARDGFFLTSYIIIRIPAWLNYRRYRPNDIENMDEIILKRKKAIIFGRYVNVPLNSTLRQQLFENLQKKQNLYIDCSRTLWIDGRFAALALLTHHQMKKTGQELTMDDNGKKLLRIYN
;
A
#
# COMPACT_ATOMS: atom_id res chain seq x y z
N MET A 1 -14.46 5.10 -7.41
CA MET A 1 -13.05 5.54 -7.51
C MET A 1 -12.39 4.82 -8.67
N SER A 2 -11.71 5.56 -9.53
CA SER A 2 -10.90 5.02 -10.63
C SER A 2 -9.47 4.80 -10.15
N VAL A 3 -8.89 3.64 -10.44
CA VAL A 3 -7.46 3.36 -10.19
C VAL A 3 -6.60 4.37 -10.96
N ASP A 4 -5.60 4.93 -10.28
CA ASP A 4 -4.66 5.87 -10.87
C ASP A 4 -3.48 5.12 -11.52
N PHE A 5 -3.48 5.01 -12.85
CA PHE A 5 -2.42 4.39 -13.62
C PHE A 5 -1.19 5.27 -13.82
N GLN A 6 -1.16 6.49 -13.28
CA GLN A 6 0.00 7.38 -13.32
C GLN A 6 0.96 7.18 -12.14
N ARG A 7 0.56 6.38 -11.13
CA ARG A 7 1.40 6.06 -9.97
C ARG A 7 2.72 5.39 -10.37
N ASP A 8 3.83 5.83 -9.78
CA ASP A 8 5.12 5.14 -9.93
C ASP A 8 5.17 3.92 -9.02
N ILE A 9 4.67 2.79 -9.51
CA ILE A 9 4.53 1.55 -8.73
C ILE A 9 5.48 0.46 -9.21
N TYR A 10 5.90 -0.40 -8.29
CA TYR A 10 6.69 -1.59 -8.56
C TYR A 10 6.07 -2.81 -7.88
N CYS A 11 6.17 -3.96 -8.52
CA CYS A 11 5.62 -5.20 -7.99
C CYS A 11 6.59 -5.84 -7.01
N LEU A 12 6.15 -6.07 -5.79
CA LEU A 12 6.90 -6.77 -4.76
C LEU A 12 5.99 -7.80 -4.09
N PHE A 13 6.31 -9.10 -4.22
CA PHE A 13 5.46 -10.20 -3.73
C PHE A 13 4.02 -10.17 -4.27
N GLY A 14 3.89 -9.81 -5.54
CA GLY A 14 2.60 -9.68 -6.19
C GLY A 14 1.76 -8.54 -5.61
N LEU A 15 2.35 -7.56 -4.93
CA LEU A 15 1.67 -6.38 -4.44
C LEU A 15 2.25 -5.13 -5.12
N PRO A 16 1.40 -4.14 -5.49
CA PRO A 16 1.86 -2.87 -6.02
C PRO A 16 2.39 -2.02 -4.87
N ILE A 17 3.63 -1.54 -5.00
CA ILE A 17 4.26 -0.65 -4.02
C ILE A 17 4.61 0.67 -4.72
N ASP A 18 4.14 1.79 -4.19
CA ASP A 18 4.47 3.12 -4.68
C ASP A 18 5.92 3.51 -4.32
N ASN A 19 6.65 3.99 -5.31
CA ASN A 19 7.97 4.59 -5.18
C ASN A 19 7.84 6.05 -4.75
N LEU A 20 7.39 6.25 -3.51
CA LEU A 20 7.24 7.57 -2.90
C LEU A 20 8.24 7.73 -1.75
N THR A 21 8.76 8.95 -1.60
CA THR A 21 9.43 9.38 -0.37
C THR A 21 8.40 9.79 0.68
N ARG A 22 8.84 9.94 1.94
CA ARG A 22 8.01 10.45 3.04
C ARG A 22 7.46 11.85 2.72
N GLU A 23 8.31 12.72 2.17
CA GLU A 23 7.96 14.08 1.75
C GLU A 23 6.91 14.07 0.63
N GLN A 24 7.14 13.28 -0.42
CA GLN A 24 6.18 13.13 -1.52
C GLN A 24 4.86 12.56 -1.03
N THR A 25 4.91 11.61 -0.10
CA THR A 25 3.69 11.02 0.49
C THR A 25 2.92 12.07 1.28
N ILE A 26 3.56 12.84 2.17
CA ILE A 26 2.91 13.92 2.93
C ILE A 26 2.27 14.95 1.99
N ALA A 27 3.00 15.39 0.95
CA ALA A 27 2.49 16.35 -0.02
C ALA A 27 1.27 15.80 -0.78
N LEU A 28 1.30 14.51 -1.17
CA LEU A 28 0.20 13.84 -1.83
C LEU A 28 -1.02 13.72 -0.91
N LEU A 29 -0.83 13.29 0.34
CA LEU A 29 -1.89 13.18 1.34
C LEU A 29 -2.57 14.55 1.57
N ARG A 30 -1.78 15.61 1.80
CA ARG A 30 -2.29 16.98 1.94
C ARG A 30 -3.09 17.44 0.72
N SER A 31 -2.58 17.17 -0.48
CA SER A 31 -3.26 17.52 -1.74
C SER A 31 -4.62 16.80 -1.87
N LYS A 32 -4.68 15.51 -1.51
CA LYS A 32 -5.89 14.68 -1.58
C LYS A 32 -6.93 15.09 -0.54
N ALA A 33 -6.49 15.35 0.69
CA ALA A 33 -7.32 15.89 1.76
C ALA A 33 -7.96 17.24 1.36
N LYS A 34 -7.15 18.19 0.86
CA LYS A 34 -7.64 19.50 0.38
C LYS A 34 -8.68 19.39 -0.73
N LYS A 35 -8.50 18.44 -1.66
CA LYS A 35 -9.44 18.17 -2.75
C LYS A 35 -10.68 17.38 -2.29
N LYS A 36 -10.77 17.00 -1.01
CA LYS A 36 -11.81 16.12 -0.46
C LYS A 36 -12.00 14.83 -1.26
N GLN A 37 -10.90 14.34 -1.83
CA GLN A 37 -10.87 13.07 -2.55
C GLN A 37 -10.60 11.98 -1.52
N SER A 38 -11.64 11.22 -1.16
CA SER A 38 -11.46 10.07 -0.29
C SER A 38 -10.52 9.07 -0.95
N ILE A 39 -9.44 8.71 -0.26
CA ILE A 39 -8.46 7.73 -0.71
C ILE A 39 -8.15 6.74 0.39
N VAL A 40 -7.86 5.50 0.02
CA VAL A 40 -7.34 4.47 0.92
C VAL A 40 -5.83 4.42 0.80
N TRP A 41 -5.14 4.60 1.93
CA TRP A 41 -3.68 4.52 2.02
C TRP A 41 -3.26 3.32 2.88
N SER A 42 -2.51 2.40 2.27
CA SER A 42 -2.00 1.18 2.88
C SER A 42 -0.48 1.24 3.09
N THR A 43 0.01 0.64 4.17
CA THR A 43 1.44 0.59 4.53
C THR A 43 1.90 -0.86 4.59
N VAL A 44 2.43 -1.38 3.48
CA VAL A 44 2.78 -2.80 3.36
C VAL A 44 4.10 -3.07 4.06
N ASN A 45 4.03 -3.91 5.10
CA ASN A 45 5.18 -4.48 5.79
C ASN A 45 5.25 -6.01 5.60
N VAL A 46 6.28 -6.66 6.16
CA VAL A 46 6.48 -8.12 6.01
C VAL A 46 5.26 -8.91 6.49
N ASN A 47 4.62 -8.48 7.58
CA ASN A 47 3.44 -9.15 8.11
C ASN A 47 2.24 -9.04 7.15
N TRP A 48 2.11 -7.92 6.43
CA TRP A 48 1.07 -7.76 5.40
C TRP A 48 1.34 -8.62 4.17
N VAL A 49 2.61 -8.74 3.77
CA VAL A 49 3.01 -9.66 2.70
C VAL A 49 2.58 -11.10 3.04
N VAL A 50 2.93 -11.59 4.23
CA VAL A 50 2.58 -12.94 4.69
C VAL A 50 1.06 -13.15 4.71
N GLN A 51 0.30 -12.17 5.23
CA GLN A 51 -1.17 -12.25 5.24
C GLN A 51 -1.75 -12.27 3.83
N ALA A 52 -1.24 -11.45 2.91
CA ALA A 52 -1.72 -11.40 1.53
C ALA A 52 -1.44 -12.67 0.73
N PHE A 53 -0.53 -13.54 1.17
CA PHE A 53 -0.33 -14.87 0.58
C PHE A 53 -1.35 -15.91 1.06
N GLY A 54 -1.85 -15.77 2.29
CA GLY A 54 -2.79 -16.72 2.90
C GLY A 54 -4.25 -16.27 2.84
N ASP A 55 -4.52 -15.05 2.38
CA ASP A 55 -5.84 -14.43 2.45
C ASP A 55 -6.10 -13.53 1.23
N ASP A 56 -6.94 -14.03 0.32
CA ASP A 56 -7.31 -13.34 -0.93
C ASP A 56 -8.11 -12.05 -0.69
N GLU A 57 -8.90 -11.98 0.39
CA GLU A 57 -9.65 -10.77 0.74
C GLU A 57 -8.68 -9.68 1.22
N PHE A 58 -7.71 -10.05 2.06
CA PHE A 58 -6.67 -9.14 2.53
C PHE A 58 -5.83 -8.62 1.36
N ARG A 59 -5.43 -9.50 0.46
CA ARG A 59 -4.73 -9.16 -0.78
C ARG A 59 -5.56 -8.20 -1.64
N THR A 60 -6.85 -8.48 -1.81
CA THR A 60 -7.80 -7.64 -2.55
C THR A 60 -7.92 -6.24 -1.95
N ALA A 61 -7.94 -6.11 -0.62
CA ALA A 61 -7.97 -4.81 0.06
C ALA A 61 -6.72 -3.97 -0.24
N ILE A 62 -5.53 -4.58 -0.30
CA ILE A 62 -4.29 -3.90 -0.69
C ILE A 62 -4.36 -3.45 -2.16
N LEU A 63 -4.83 -4.32 -3.07
CA LEU A 63 -4.98 -3.98 -4.49
C LEU A 63 -6.00 -2.87 -4.75
N ASN A 64 -7.01 -2.75 -3.89
CA ASN A 64 -8.01 -1.69 -3.91
C ASN A 64 -7.52 -0.36 -3.31
N SER A 65 -6.30 -0.31 -2.75
CA SER A 65 -5.75 0.90 -2.15
C SER A 65 -5.27 1.90 -3.21
N ASP A 66 -5.58 3.18 -2.97
CA ASP A 66 -5.20 4.29 -3.84
C ASP A 66 -3.71 4.65 -3.71
N ILE A 67 -3.12 4.39 -2.54
CA ILE A 67 -1.69 4.52 -2.25
C ILE A 67 -1.24 3.31 -1.43
N VAL A 68 -0.10 2.71 -1.79
CA VAL A 68 0.52 1.60 -1.08
C VAL A 68 2.00 1.91 -0.84
N THR A 69 2.32 2.37 0.35
CA THR A 69 3.70 2.71 0.72
C THR A 69 4.44 1.53 1.34
N LEU A 70 5.76 1.52 1.18
CA LEU A 70 6.65 0.48 1.73
C LEU A 70 6.99 0.73 3.20
N ASP A 71 6.60 -0.16 4.10
CA ASP A 71 6.91 -0.08 5.52
C ASP A 71 7.88 -1.21 5.94
N GLY A 72 9.08 -0.83 6.37
CA GLY A 72 10.09 -1.77 6.90
C GLY A 72 11.30 -1.99 6.01
N LYS A 73 12.49 -2.03 6.64
CA LYS A 73 13.79 -2.19 5.98
C LYS A 73 13.94 -3.50 5.20
N PRO A 74 13.47 -4.68 5.66
CA PRO A 74 13.62 -5.93 4.91
C PRO A 74 13.04 -5.85 3.50
N LEU A 75 11.87 -5.24 3.34
CA LEU A 75 11.24 -5.07 2.04
C LEU A 75 11.99 -4.04 1.18
N LEU A 76 12.51 -2.97 1.78
CA LEU A 76 13.37 -2.00 1.08
C LEU A 76 14.66 -2.65 0.57
N TRP A 77 15.32 -3.48 1.38
CA TRP A 77 16.53 -4.20 0.95
C TRP A 77 16.24 -5.14 -0.20
N LEU A 78 15.11 -5.85 -0.17
CA LEU A 78 14.70 -6.70 -1.27
C LEU A 78 14.42 -5.88 -2.54
N ALA A 79 13.67 -4.78 -2.43
CA ALA A 79 13.43 -3.88 -3.56
C ALA A 79 14.74 -3.36 -4.18
N LYS A 80 15.72 -2.98 -3.35
CA LYS A 80 17.07 -2.61 -3.80
C LYS A 80 17.82 -3.78 -4.45
N GLY A 81 17.67 -4.99 -3.93
CA GLY A 81 18.19 -6.22 -4.53
C GLY A 81 17.66 -6.45 -5.94
N LEU A 82 16.36 -6.20 -6.16
CA LEU A 82 15.68 -6.19 -7.46
C LEU A 82 16.10 -5.00 -8.37
N LYS A 83 16.95 -4.10 -7.84
CA LYS A 83 17.35 -2.80 -8.40
C LYS A 83 16.16 -1.89 -8.74
N TYR A 84 15.12 -1.91 -7.91
CA TYR A 84 14.07 -0.89 -7.96
C TYR A 84 14.65 0.44 -7.42
N PRO A 85 14.21 1.59 -7.94
CA PRO A 85 14.68 2.91 -7.50
C PRO A 85 14.10 3.36 -6.14
N MET A 86 13.62 2.41 -5.32
CA MET A 86 13.03 2.65 -4.00
C MET A 86 14.07 3.28 -3.07
N ARG A 87 13.84 4.56 -2.72
CA ARG A 87 14.80 5.37 -1.96
C ARG A 87 14.78 5.05 -0.47
N GLU A 88 13.58 4.97 0.09
CA GLU A 88 13.37 4.84 1.52
C GLU A 88 12.09 4.07 1.88
N THR A 89 11.95 3.78 3.17
CA THR A 89 10.69 3.28 3.75
C THR A 89 9.81 4.46 4.15
N VAL A 90 8.51 4.28 4.03
CA VAL A 90 7.49 5.25 4.43
C VAL A 90 6.52 4.58 5.43
N PRO A 91 6.94 4.39 6.70
CA PRO A 91 6.05 3.86 7.73
C PRO A 91 4.95 4.86 8.06
N GLY A 92 3.71 4.40 8.17
CA GLY A 92 2.60 5.31 8.43
C GLY A 92 2.68 5.98 9.80
N SER A 93 3.17 5.27 10.82
CA SER A 93 3.45 5.86 12.14
C SER A 93 4.46 7.00 12.10
N THR A 94 5.45 6.94 11.19
CA THR A 94 6.39 8.05 10.96
C THR A 94 5.70 9.21 10.30
N LEU A 95 4.86 8.99 9.29
CA LEU A 95 4.18 10.10 8.62
C LEU A 95 3.20 10.81 9.54
N ILE A 96 2.45 10.09 10.37
CA ILE A 96 1.58 10.72 11.38
C ILE A 96 2.42 11.56 12.35
N GLN A 97 3.59 11.09 12.79
CA GLN A 97 4.49 11.89 13.61
C GLN A 97 4.99 13.15 12.90
N LEU A 98 5.36 13.06 11.63
CA LEU A 98 5.77 14.24 10.84
C LEU A 98 4.61 15.21 10.63
N LEU A 99 3.37 14.73 10.52
CA LEU A 99 2.19 15.57 10.40
C LEU A 99 1.82 16.26 11.71
N LEU A 100 2.20 15.72 12.87
CA LEU A 100 2.08 16.41 14.16
C LEU A 100 3.02 17.61 14.27
N GLU A 101 4.15 17.61 13.56
CA GLU A 101 5.06 18.76 13.60
C GLU A 101 4.32 20.03 13.17
N LYS A 102 4.55 21.13 13.90
CA LYS A 102 3.78 22.37 13.72
C LYS A 102 3.98 22.93 12.32
N ASP A 103 2.92 22.91 11.52
CA ASP A 103 2.84 23.53 10.19
C ASP A 103 1.63 24.45 10.13
N PRO A 104 1.78 25.74 10.52
CA PRO A 104 0.68 26.70 10.56
C PRO A 104 0.01 26.92 9.21
N ASN A 105 0.70 26.62 8.11
CA ASN A 105 0.19 26.86 6.76
C ASN A 105 -0.68 25.70 6.26
N ASN A 106 -0.56 24.51 6.86
CA ASN A 106 -1.24 23.30 6.39
C ASN A 106 -1.67 22.40 7.57
N PRO A 107 -2.50 22.90 8.51
CA PRO A 107 -3.07 22.04 9.54
C PRO A 107 -3.99 20.99 8.89
N MET A 108 -4.03 19.80 9.49
CA MET A 108 -4.96 18.74 9.08
C MET A 108 -5.74 18.22 10.28
N THR A 109 -6.93 17.71 10.02
CA THR A 109 -7.79 17.09 11.02
C THR A 109 -7.65 15.57 11.01
N ILE A 110 -7.65 14.94 12.18
CA ILE A 110 -7.56 13.48 12.34
C ILE A 110 -8.70 12.95 13.22
N PHE A 111 -9.31 11.84 12.79
CA PHE A 111 -10.23 11.05 13.58
C PHE A 111 -9.59 9.71 13.91
N LEU A 112 -9.62 9.32 15.19
CA LEU A 112 -9.00 8.11 15.71
C LEU A 112 -10.05 7.03 15.95
N PHE A 113 -9.99 5.92 15.22
CA PHE A 113 -10.98 4.85 15.29
C PHE A 113 -10.34 3.51 15.67
N GLY A 114 -10.75 2.95 16.80
CA GLY A 114 -10.21 1.69 17.35
C GLY A 114 -9.10 1.89 18.38
N GLY A 115 -8.21 0.90 18.50
CA GLY A 115 -7.25 0.79 19.60
C GLY A 115 -7.84 0.08 20.83
N GLU A 116 -7.07 0.01 21.90
CA GLU A 116 -7.54 -0.49 23.20
C GLU A 116 -8.53 0.50 23.83
N GLU A 117 -9.27 0.04 24.85
CA GLU A 117 -10.22 0.89 25.58
C GLU A 117 -9.51 2.14 26.12
N GLY A 118 -10.10 3.32 25.89
CA GLY A 118 -9.52 4.62 26.25
C GLY A 118 -8.31 5.09 25.42
N ALA A 119 -7.68 4.24 24.60
CA ALA A 119 -6.45 4.60 23.87
C ALA A 119 -6.69 5.70 22.82
N ALA A 120 -7.79 5.64 22.06
CA ALA A 120 -8.12 6.66 21.06
C ALA A 120 -8.43 8.03 21.70
N GLU A 121 -9.15 8.04 22.82
CA GLU A 121 -9.48 9.26 23.55
C GLU A 121 -8.23 9.88 24.17
N LEU A 122 -7.36 9.07 24.78
CA LEU A 122 -6.08 9.53 25.31
C LEU A 122 -5.19 10.11 24.20
N ALA A 123 -5.13 9.46 23.03
CA ALA A 123 -4.42 9.98 21.87
C ALA A 123 -4.98 11.32 21.38
N MET A 124 -6.32 11.45 21.30
CA MET A 124 -6.97 12.72 20.94
C MET A 124 -6.60 13.83 21.92
N ASN A 125 -6.70 13.57 23.24
CA ASN A 125 -6.36 14.54 24.27
C ASN A 125 -4.89 14.97 24.18
N LYS A 126 -3.96 14.04 23.93
CA LYS A 126 -2.54 14.35 23.78
C LYS A 126 -2.22 15.18 22.54
N ILE A 127 -2.86 14.87 21.41
CA ILE A 127 -2.70 15.65 20.16
C ILE A 127 -3.18 17.08 20.38
N ASN A 128 -4.33 17.25 21.04
CA ASN A 128 -4.96 18.56 21.24
C ASN A 128 -4.40 19.34 22.44
N GLN A 129 -3.56 18.73 23.28
CA GLN A 129 -2.96 19.40 24.44
C GLN A 129 -2.10 20.61 24.05
N TYR A 130 -1.47 20.56 22.87
CA TYR A 130 -0.62 21.62 22.36
C TYR A 130 -0.91 21.90 20.88
N PRO A 131 -0.89 23.17 20.43
CA PRO A 131 -1.04 23.49 19.01
C PRO A 131 0.05 22.80 18.18
N CYS A 132 -0.37 21.86 17.33
CA CYS A 132 0.50 21.06 16.48
C CYS A 132 -0.05 21.02 15.04
N GLY A 133 0.61 20.31 14.12
CA GLY A 133 0.17 20.23 12.72
C GLY A 133 -1.10 19.40 12.50
N LEU A 134 -1.55 18.66 13.52
CA LEU A 134 -2.82 17.92 13.53
C LEU A 134 -3.77 18.42 14.61
N GLU A 135 -5.05 18.42 14.30
CA GLU A 135 -6.14 18.57 15.26
C GLU A 135 -6.94 17.27 15.30
N ALA A 136 -7.05 16.65 16.47
CA ALA A 136 -7.87 15.46 16.63
C ALA A 136 -9.34 15.85 16.83
N VAL A 137 -10.16 15.65 15.80
CA VAL A 137 -11.57 16.09 15.75
C VAL A 137 -12.55 15.04 16.26
N GLY A 138 -12.06 13.85 16.59
CA GLY A 138 -12.85 12.81 17.24
C GLY A 138 -12.05 11.54 17.51
N ALA A 139 -12.54 10.78 18.47
CA ALA A 139 -12.05 9.47 18.84
C ALA A 139 -13.23 8.55 19.10
N LEU A 140 -13.13 7.29 18.68
CA LEU A 140 -14.16 6.30 18.94
C LEU A 140 -13.54 4.89 18.95
N ASN A 141 -13.80 4.14 20.01
CA ASN A 141 -13.53 2.71 20.05
C ASN A 141 -14.85 1.95 19.80
N PRO A 142 -14.97 1.18 18.69
CA PRO A 142 -16.19 0.41 18.41
C PRO A 142 -16.29 -0.89 19.23
N GLY A 143 -15.31 -1.19 20.09
CA GLY A 143 -15.22 -2.44 20.84
C GLY A 143 -14.80 -3.62 19.97
N PHE A 144 -15.12 -4.83 20.46
CA PHE A 144 -14.90 -6.08 19.73
C PHE A 144 -16.23 -6.57 19.16
N GLY A 145 -16.27 -6.79 17.84
CA GLY A 145 -17.45 -7.34 17.17
C GLY A 145 -17.16 -7.75 15.74
N SER A 146 -18.17 -8.20 15.01
CA SER A 146 -18.12 -8.37 13.55
C SER A 146 -17.85 -7.05 12.84
N ILE A 147 -17.55 -7.09 11.54
CA ILE A 147 -17.35 -5.85 10.77
C ILE A 147 -18.65 -5.04 10.78
N GLU A 148 -19.78 -5.71 10.63
CA GLU A 148 -21.13 -5.15 10.60
C GLU A 148 -21.48 -4.44 11.91
N GLU A 149 -21.21 -5.09 13.05
CA GLU A 149 -21.43 -4.52 14.39
C GLU A 149 -20.61 -3.25 14.61
N MET A 150 -19.38 -3.23 14.09
CA MET A 150 -18.51 -2.04 14.13
C MET A 150 -18.84 -1.02 13.02
N SER A 151 -19.88 -1.23 12.22
CA SER A 151 -20.23 -0.43 11.02
C SER A 151 -21.65 0.16 11.07
N THR A 152 -22.23 0.27 12.27
CA THR A 152 -23.58 0.85 12.44
C THR A 152 -23.65 2.27 11.88
N ASP A 153 -24.85 2.70 11.47
CA ASP A 153 -25.06 4.06 10.98
C ASP A 153 -24.66 5.11 12.02
N ALA A 154 -24.86 4.84 13.31
CA ALA A 154 -24.42 5.72 14.39
C ALA A 154 -22.90 5.93 14.36
N ILE A 155 -22.10 4.86 14.24
CA ILE A 155 -20.64 4.93 14.17
C ILE A 155 -20.20 5.72 12.93
N ILE A 156 -20.75 5.38 11.76
CA ILE A 156 -20.37 6.02 10.50
C ILE A 156 -20.79 7.49 10.48
N ASN A 157 -21.95 7.83 11.03
CA ASN A 157 -22.42 9.21 11.14
C ASN A 157 -21.55 10.03 12.10
N THR A 158 -21.10 9.45 13.22
CA THR A 158 -20.16 10.10 14.14
C THR A 158 -18.86 10.48 13.44
N ILE A 159 -18.26 9.55 12.70
CA ILE A 159 -17.05 9.81 11.90
C ILE A 159 -17.32 10.91 10.86
N ASN A 160 -18.39 10.74 10.07
CA ASN A 160 -18.72 11.62 8.96
C ASN A 160 -19.15 13.03 9.36
N LYS A 161 -19.66 13.23 10.58
CA LYS A 161 -20.04 14.55 11.11
C LYS A 161 -18.82 15.47 11.21
N THR A 162 -17.66 14.90 11.54
CA THR A 162 -16.40 15.65 11.68
C THR A 162 -15.69 15.89 10.34
N ARG A 163 -15.97 15.06 9.33
CA ARG A 163 -15.33 15.09 7.98
C ARG A 163 -13.80 15.24 8.07
N PRO A 164 -13.11 14.31 8.74
CA PRO A 164 -11.70 14.46 9.02
C PRO A 164 -10.88 14.36 7.74
N ASP A 165 -9.74 15.05 7.69
CA ASP A 165 -8.76 14.89 6.63
C ASP A 165 -8.16 13.48 6.68
N ILE A 166 -7.95 12.94 7.88
CA ILE A 166 -7.40 11.60 8.13
C ILE A 166 -8.35 10.81 9.03
N LEU A 167 -8.84 9.67 8.58
CA LEU A 167 -9.41 8.62 9.41
C LEU A 167 -8.36 7.54 9.64
N LEU A 168 -7.87 7.44 10.87
CA LEU A 168 -6.92 6.43 11.30
C LEU A 168 -7.67 5.26 11.94
N VAL A 169 -7.61 4.09 11.31
CA VAL A 169 -8.25 2.86 11.79
C VAL A 169 -7.23 1.94 12.46
N ALA A 170 -7.53 1.46 13.66
CA ALA A 170 -6.66 0.60 14.46
C ALA A 170 -7.40 -0.63 15.03
N LEU A 171 -7.92 -1.49 14.15
CA LEU A 171 -8.69 -2.71 14.51
C LEU A 171 -7.90 -4.02 14.32
N GLY A 172 -6.56 -3.96 14.28
CA GLY A 172 -5.72 -5.05 13.79
C GLY A 172 -5.71 -5.15 12.25
N ALA A 173 -4.64 -5.66 11.65
CA ALA A 173 -4.38 -5.53 10.20
C ALA A 173 -5.53 -6.06 9.34
N LYS A 174 -5.84 -7.37 9.43
CA LYS A 174 -6.89 -8.02 8.63
C LYS A 174 -8.26 -7.36 8.81
N LYS A 175 -8.73 -7.27 10.05
CA LYS A 175 -10.05 -6.73 10.37
C LYS A 175 -10.17 -5.25 10.01
N GLY A 176 -9.11 -4.48 10.20
CA GLY A 176 -9.07 -3.07 9.84
C GLY A 176 -9.12 -2.83 8.34
N THR A 177 -8.38 -3.59 7.53
CA THR A 177 -8.48 -3.48 6.06
C THR A 177 -9.85 -3.92 5.55
N GLN A 178 -10.42 -4.99 6.12
CA GLN A 178 -11.77 -5.45 5.75
C GLN A 178 -12.84 -4.42 6.16
N TRP A 179 -12.73 -3.81 7.35
CA TRP A 179 -13.65 -2.76 7.80
C TRP A 179 -13.59 -1.53 6.90
N ILE A 180 -12.38 -1.13 6.46
CA ILE A 180 -12.22 -0.03 5.49
C ILE A 180 -12.89 -0.40 4.18
N GLU A 181 -12.63 -1.57 3.61
CA GLU A 181 -13.23 -1.98 2.34
C GLU A 181 -14.77 -2.07 2.42
N TYR A 182 -15.30 -2.57 3.54
CA TYR A 182 -16.74 -2.62 3.79
C TYR A 182 -17.36 -1.22 3.84
N ASN A 183 -16.72 -0.25 4.50
CA ASN A 183 -17.29 1.07 4.75
C ASN A 183 -16.83 2.20 3.81
N ARG A 184 -15.80 2.01 2.98
CA ARG A 184 -15.17 3.11 2.21
C ARG A 184 -16.14 3.91 1.34
N HIS A 185 -17.24 3.30 0.90
CA HIS A 185 -18.28 3.98 0.12
C HIS A 185 -19.19 4.89 0.96
N ARG A 186 -19.24 4.70 2.29
CA ARG A 186 -20.01 5.49 3.26
C ARG A 186 -19.16 6.55 3.96
N LEU A 187 -17.84 6.39 3.98
CA LEU A 187 -16.91 7.29 4.70
C LEU A 187 -16.65 8.58 3.92
N LYS A 188 -16.67 9.71 4.62
CA LYS A 188 -16.44 11.06 4.08
C LYS A 188 -15.08 11.66 4.47
N ALA A 189 -14.17 10.83 4.95
CA ALA A 189 -12.80 11.23 5.26
C ALA A 189 -11.96 11.39 3.99
N GLY A 190 -11.04 12.35 3.99
CA GLY A 190 -10.11 12.57 2.87
C GLY A 190 -9.13 11.41 2.68
N ILE A 191 -8.52 10.95 3.77
CA ILE A 191 -7.56 9.85 3.79
C ILE A 191 -8.07 8.82 4.77
N ILE A 192 -8.15 7.57 4.35
CA ILE A 192 -8.53 6.44 5.19
C ILE A 192 -7.34 5.49 5.23
N SER A 193 -6.82 5.21 6.43
CA SER A 193 -5.66 4.33 6.56
C SER A 193 -5.76 3.45 7.79
N HIS A 194 -5.43 2.17 7.61
CA HIS A 194 -5.20 1.28 8.74
C HIS A 194 -3.77 1.47 9.26
N LEU A 195 -3.65 1.96 10.49
CA LEU A 195 -2.36 2.20 11.14
C LEU A 195 -2.40 1.68 12.58
N GLY A 196 -2.46 0.35 12.72
CA GLY A 196 -2.71 -0.36 13.98
C GLY A 196 -2.08 0.28 15.23
N ALA A 197 -0.78 0.10 15.45
CA ALA A 197 -0.15 0.54 16.69
C ALA A 197 0.11 2.05 16.79
N THR A 198 -0.29 2.83 15.78
CA THR A 198 -0.07 4.28 15.77
C THR A 198 -0.91 4.98 16.82
N ILE A 199 -2.15 4.52 17.09
CA ILE A 199 -2.95 5.06 18.20
C ILE A 199 -2.21 4.89 19.53
N ASN A 200 -1.66 3.70 19.80
CA ASN A 200 -0.94 3.44 21.06
C ASN A 200 0.33 4.31 21.20
N PHE A 201 1.00 4.60 20.08
CA PHE A 201 2.11 5.55 20.06
C PHE A 201 1.67 6.99 20.34
N LEU A 202 0.54 7.43 19.78
CA LEU A 202 -0.04 8.76 20.02
C LEU A 202 -0.53 8.90 21.46
N ALA A 203 -1.17 7.86 21.98
CA ALA A 203 -1.60 7.75 23.37
C ALA A 203 -0.41 7.66 24.33
N GLY A 204 0.80 7.35 23.85
CA GLY A 204 2.00 7.12 24.65
C GLY A 204 1.93 5.89 25.55
N THR A 205 1.02 4.95 25.28
CA THR A 205 0.92 3.67 25.99
C THR A 205 2.02 2.70 25.56
N VAL A 206 2.58 2.90 24.37
CA VAL A 206 3.75 2.17 23.88
C VAL A 206 4.84 3.14 23.47
N GLN A 207 6.08 2.87 23.87
CA GLN A 207 7.22 3.68 23.48
C GLN A 207 7.73 3.27 22.11
N ARG A 208 7.94 4.25 21.24
CA ARG A 208 8.56 3.99 19.94
C ARG A 208 10.05 3.69 20.11
N ALA A 209 10.61 2.85 19.24
CA ALA A 209 12.03 2.52 19.28
C ALA A 209 12.92 3.78 19.15
N PRO A 210 14.07 3.84 19.86
CA PRO A 210 15.03 4.93 19.71
C PRO A 210 15.43 5.13 18.24
N ARG A 211 15.84 6.35 17.87
CA ARG A 211 16.17 6.70 16.47
C ARG A 211 17.23 5.77 15.86
N LEU A 212 18.23 5.35 16.64
CA LEU A 212 19.27 4.42 16.19
C LEU A 212 18.68 3.06 15.78
N PHE A 213 17.86 2.44 16.64
CA PHE A 213 17.18 1.18 16.33
C PHE A 213 16.32 1.29 15.06
N ARG A 214 15.58 2.41 14.90
CA ARG A 214 14.79 2.67 13.68
C ARG A 214 15.68 2.81 12.45
N SER A 215 16.81 3.50 12.55
CA SER A 215 17.73 3.71 11.43
C SER A 215 18.35 2.41 10.92
N PHE A 216 18.70 1.50 11.84
CA PHE A 216 19.22 0.16 11.54
C PHE A 216 18.14 -0.86 11.14
N GLY A 217 16.84 -0.51 11.23
CA GLY A 217 15.75 -1.43 10.94
C GLY A 217 15.49 -2.47 12.05
N MET A 218 15.95 -2.20 13.26
CA MET A 218 15.82 -3.06 14.44
C MET A 218 14.62 -2.69 15.33
N GLU A 219 13.66 -1.90 14.82
CA GLU A 219 12.45 -1.53 15.57
C GLU A 219 11.65 -2.76 16.03
N TRP A 220 11.70 -3.86 15.28
CA TRP A 220 11.08 -5.13 15.67
C TRP A 220 11.70 -5.74 16.94
N ILE A 221 13.01 -5.56 17.17
CA ILE A 221 13.69 -6.03 18.40
C ILE A 221 13.15 -5.26 19.61
N TRP A 222 13.10 -3.93 19.49
CA TRP A 222 12.53 -3.06 20.53
C TRP A 222 11.06 -3.39 20.82
N ARG A 223 10.30 -3.78 19.79
CA ARG A 223 8.92 -4.24 19.94
C ARG A 223 8.82 -5.57 20.67
N ILE A 224 9.72 -6.53 20.42
CA ILE A 224 9.75 -7.79 21.17
C ILE A 224 10.06 -7.51 22.65
N PHE A 225 10.98 -6.60 22.94
CA PHE A 225 11.27 -6.23 24.34
C PHE A 225 10.06 -5.67 25.08
N GLN A 226 9.23 -4.85 24.43
CA GLN A 226 8.00 -4.32 25.04
C GLN A 226 6.82 -5.31 25.03
N GLU A 227 6.72 -6.13 23.97
CA GLU A 227 5.63 -7.07 23.74
C GLU A 227 6.20 -8.44 23.33
N PRO A 228 6.62 -9.30 24.29
CA PRO A 228 7.34 -10.55 23.99
C PRO A 228 6.58 -11.51 23.08
N LYS A 229 5.24 -11.50 23.13
CA LYS A 229 4.36 -12.30 22.26
C LYS A 229 4.60 -12.03 20.77
N LEU A 230 5.11 -10.84 20.41
CA LEU A 230 5.42 -10.51 19.02
C LEU A 230 6.58 -11.32 18.44
N PHE A 231 7.40 -11.97 19.28
CA PHE A 231 8.48 -12.85 18.82
C PHE A 231 7.97 -13.94 17.88
N PHE A 232 6.90 -14.65 18.25
CA PHE A 232 6.34 -15.73 17.42
C PHE A 232 5.88 -15.22 16.06
N ARG A 233 5.26 -14.04 16.04
CA ARG A 233 4.84 -13.39 14.80
C ARG A 233 6.05 -13.06 13.92
N TYR A 234 7.08 -12.42 14.48
CA TYR A 234 8.27 -12.05 13.72
C TYR A 234 9.08 -13.27 13.26
N ALA A 235 9.16 -14.33 14.05
CA ALA A 235 9.81 -15.58 13.68
C ALA A 235 9.09 -16.25 12.50
N ARG A 236 7.75 -16.36 12.57
CA ARG A 236 6.92 -16.89 11.47
C ARG A 236 7.07 -16.05 10.20
N ASP A 237 6.90 -14.74 10.32
CA ASP A 237 6.94 -13.83 9.19
C ASP A 237 8.34 -13.78 8.56
N GLY A 238 9.38 -13.83 9.38
CA GLY A 238 10.78 -13.93 8.97
C GLY A 238 11.08 -15.25 8.25
N PHE A 239 10.66 -16.38 8.83
CA PHE A 239 10.82 -17.70 8.22
C PHE A 239 10.12 -17.81 6.85
N PHE A 240 8.90 -17.28 6.75
CA PHE A 240 8.19 -17.21 5.48
C PHE A 240 8.96 -16.38 4.46
N LEU A 241 9.42 -15.19 4.84
CA LEU A 241 10.16 -14.31 3.95
C LEU A 241 11.47 -14.96 3.47
N THR A 242 12.24 -15.57 4.37
CA THR A 242 13.50 -16.22 4.02
C THR A 242 13.28 -17.45 3.14
N SER A 243 12.31 -18.31 3.46
CA SER A 243 12.00 -19.49 2.67
C SER A 243 11.53 -19.12 1.27
N TYR A 244 10.63 -18.13 1.16
CA TYR A 244 10.18 -17.61 -0.12
C TYR A 244 11.36 -17.09 -0.95
N ILE A 245 12.23 -16.27 -0.38
CA ILE A 245 13.39 -15.72 -1.08
C ILE A 245 14.31 -16.85 -1.56
N ILE A 246 14.64 -17.83 -0.70
CA ILE A 246 15.52 -18.96 -1.06
C ILE A 246 14.95 -19.74 -2.25
N ILE A 247 13.66 -20.05 -2.24
CA ILE A 247 12.98 -20.77 -3.33
C ILE A 247 13.02 -19.96 -4.64
N ARG A 248 12.96 -18.62 -4.56
CA ARG A 248 12.89 -17.75 -5.73
C ARG A 248 14.24 -17.24 -6.24
N ILE A 249 15.30 -17.30 -5.43
CA ILE A 249 16.64 -16.85 -5.82
C ILE A 249 17.10 -17.47 -7.15
N PRO A 250 17.00 -18.79 -7.39
CA PRO A 250 17.46 -19.38 -8.65
C PRO A 250 16.70 -18.84 -9.87
N ALA A 251 15.37 -18.76 -9.77
CA ALA A 251 14.52 -18.21 -10.82
C ALA A 251 14.86 -16.73 -11.08
N TRP A 252 15.07 -15.95 -10.01
CA TRP A 252 15.43 -14.55 -10.11
C TRP A 252 16.83 -14.31 -10.68
N LEU A 253 17.83 -15.09 -10.26
CA LEU A 253 19.19 -15.03 -10.79
C LEU A 253 19.22 -15.40 -12.28
N ASN A 254 18.49 -16.44 -12.67
CA ASN A 254 18.36 -16.81 -14.07
C ASN A 254 17.66 -15.70 -14.87
N TYR A 255 16.58 -15.15 -14.34
CA TYR A 255 15.84 -14.06 -14.95
C TYR A 255 16.68 -12.77 -15.11
N ARG A 256 17.55 -12.50 -14.14
CA ARG A 256 18.45 -11.34 -14.14
C ARG A 256 19.50 -11.40 -15.25
N ARG A 257 19.80 -12.57 -15.82
CA ARG A 257 20.67 -12.71 -17.00
C ARG A 257 20.07 -12.08 -18.25
N TYR A 258 18.74 -12.00 -18.32
CA TYR A 258 18.00 -11.34 -19.39
C TYR A 258 17.78 -9.84 -19.12
N ARG A 259 18.28 -9.30 -18.01
CA ARG A 259 18.20 -7.86 -17.79
C ARG A 259 19.19 -7.17 -18.73
N PRO A 260 18.76 -6.25 -19.60
CA PRO A 260 19.65 -5.57 -20.50
C PRO A 260 20.65 -4.69 -19.71
N ASN A 261 21.91 -4.63 -20.18
CA ASN A 261 22.98 -3.86 -19.54
C ASN A 261 22.79 -2.35 -19.76
N ASP A 262 22.41 -1.98 -20.97
CA ASP A 262 21.95 -0.64 -21.32
C ASP A 262 20.43 -0.67 -21.47
N ILE A 263 19.74 0.32 -20.91
CA ILE A 263 18.30 0.49 -21.11
C ILE A 263 18.12 0.96 -22.56
N GLU A 264 18.28 0.07 -23.54
CA GLU A 264 17.72 0.27 -24.86
C GLU A 264 16.20 0.30 -24.66
N ASN A 265 15.69 1.53 -24.53
CA ASN A 265 14.27 1.78 -24.65
C ASN A 265 13.88 1.36 -26.05
N MET A 266 13.03 0.33 -26.20
CA MET A 266 12.07 0.10 -27.30
C MET A 266 11.57 -1.36 -27.23
N ASP A 267 10.38 -1.74 -27.70
CA ASP A 267 9.56 -1.23 -28.80
C ASP A 267 8.12 -0.91 -28.37
N GLU A 268 7.42 -0.21 -29.26
CA GLU A 268 6.07 0.31 -29.14
C GLU A 268 5.02 -0.75 -28.71
N ILE A 269 4.24 -0.46 -27.66
CA ILE A 269 3.05 -1.27 -27.36
C ILE A 269 1.91 -0.76 -28.25
N ILE A 270 1.59 -1.53 -29.29
CA ILE A 270 0.50 -1.19 -30.20
C ILE A 270 -0.78 -1.86 -29.70
N LEU A 271 -1.71 -1.06 -29.20
CA LEU A 271 -3.08 -1.50 -28.95
C LEU A 271 -3.86 -1.51 -30.26
N LYS A 272 -4.08 -2.70 -30.83
CA LYS A 272 -4.95 -2.89 -32.00
C LYS A 272 -6.27 -3.51 -31.56
N ARG A 273 -7.39 -2.82 -31.78
CA ARG A 273 -8.77 -3.36 -31.76
C ARG A 273 -9.05 -4.34 -30.60
N LYS A 274 -8.90 -3.89 -29.34
CA LYS A 274 -9.12 -4.69 -28.10
C LYS A 274 -8.04 -5.74 -27.77
N LYS A 275 -6.90 -5.74 -28.48
CA LYS A 275 -5.72 -6.54 -28.20
C LYS A 275 -4.53 -5.60 -27.88
N ALA A 276 -3.94 -5.73 -26.69
CA ALA A 276 -2.64 -5.16 -26.37
C ALA A 276 -1.56 -6.07 -26.93
N ILE A 277 -0.87 -5.65 -27.98
CA ILE A 277 0.26 -6.43 -28.48
C ILE A 277 1.51 -5.76 -27.92
N ILE A 278 2.22 -6.45 -27.03
CA ILE A 278 3.50 -5.95 -26.52
C ILE A 278 4.58 -6.41 -27.50
N PHE A 279 5.14 -5.46 -28.24
CA PHE A 279 6.33 -5.70 -29.04
C PHE A 279 7.55 -5.30 -28.22
N GLY A 280 8.46 -6.25 -27.98
CA GLY A 280 9.73 -5.94 -27.33
C GLY A 280 10.32 -7.16 -26.63
N ARG A 281 11.61 -7.39 -26.81
CA ARG A 281 12.34 -8.41 -26.05
C ARG A 281 12.50 -8.01 -24.58
N TYR A 282 12.58 -6.71 -24.29
CA TYR A 282 12.75 -6.14 -22.95
C TYR A 282 11.70 -5.06 -22.71
N VAL A 283 10.76 -5.29 -21.81
CA VAL A 283 9.61 -4.40 -21.58
C VAL A 283 9.85 -3.57 -20.32
N ASN A 284 9.92 -2.26 -20.49
CA ASN A 284 9.95 -1.27 -19.43
C ASN A 284 8.84 -0.25 -19.70
N VAL A 285 8.12 0.17 -18.65
CA VAL A 285 7.00 1.11 -18.79
C VAL A 285 7.34 2.42 -18.08
N PRO A 286 7.95 3.43 -18.73
CA PRO A 286 8.22 4.70 -18.07
C PRO A 286 6.92 5.41 -17.65
N LEU A 287 7.02 6.40 -16.76
CA LEU A 287 5.84 7.12 -16.24
C LEU A 287 5.06 7.84 -17.34
N ASN A 288 5.76 8.39 -18.32
CA ASN A 288 5.19 9.06 -19.49
C ASN A 288 4.82 8.11 -20.64
N SER A 289 4.78 6.79 -20.40
CA SER A 289 4.43 5.83 -21.46
C SER A 289 2.98 6.01 -21.92
N THR A 290 2.77 5.91 -23.23
CA THR A 290 1.42 5.85 -23.84
C THR A 290 0.62 4.65 -23.34
N LEU A 291 1.29 3.54 -22.98
CA LEU A 291 0.66 2.35 -22.42
C LEU A 291 -0.26 2.66 -21.24
N ARG A 292 0.23 3.43 -20.26
CA ARG A 292 -0.55 3.76 -19.04
C ARG A 292 -1.86 4.47 -19.39
N GLN A 293 -1.78 5.43 -20.31
CA GLN A 293 -2.94 6.16 -20.81
C GLN A 293 -3.90 5.20 -21.52
N GLN A 294 -3.37 4.36 -22.42
CA GLN A 294 -4.23 3.48 -23.20
C GLN A 294 -4.86 2.35 -22.36
N LEU A 295 -4.17 1.83 -21.33
CA LEU A 295 -4.75 0.90 -20.35
C LEU A 295 -5.92 1.56 -19.60
N PHE A 296 -5.73 2.80 -19.16
CA PHE A 296 -6.79 3.59 -18.52
C PHE A 296 -7.98 3.80 -19.47
N GLU A 297 -7.74 4.19 -20.74
CA GLU A 297 -8.81 4.37 -21.73
C GLU A 297 -9.57 3.06 -22.02
N ASN A 298 -8.88 1.91 -22.11
CA ASN A 298 -9.52 0.60 -22.31
C ASN A 298 -10.42 0.21 -21.13
N LEU A 299 -9.97 0.49 -19.91
CA LEU A 299 -10.77 0.30 -18.70
C LEU A 299 -12.05 1.14 -18.74
N GLN A 300 -11.97 2.41 -19.15
CA GLN A 300 -13.16 3.26 -19.31
C GLN A 300 -14.11 2.73 -20.39
N LYS A 301 -13.57 2.20 -21.49
CA LYS A 301 -14.35 1.63 -22.59
C LYS A 301 -14.97 0.26 -22.27
N LYS A 302 -14.69 -0.31 -21.09
CA LYS A 302 -15.15 -1.64 -20.66
C LYS A 302 -14.83 -2.78 -21.65
N GLN A 303 -13.65 -2.75 -22.27
CA GLN A 303 -13.23 -3.75 -23.25
C GLN A 303 -12.31 -4.80 -22.63
N ASN A 304 -12.45 -6.06 -23.04
CA ASN A 304 -11.48 -7.10 -22.70
C ASN A 304 -10.13 -6.78 -23.34
N LEU A 305 -9.07 -7.25 -22.71
CA LEU A 305 -7.69 -6.98 -23.11
C LEU A 305 -6.92 -8.29 -23.16
N TYR A 306 -6.20 -8.50 -24.24
CA TYR A 306 -5.24 -9.58 -24.36
C TYR A 306 -3.85 -8.96 -24.48
N ILE A 307 -2.90 -9.41 -23.67
CA ILE A 307 -1.50 -9.00 -23.73
C ILE A 307 -0.66 -10.11 -24.39
N ASP A 308 -0.01 -9.77 -25.51
CA ASP A 308 0.93 -10.67 -26.21
C ASP A 308 2.38 -10.42 -25.77
N CYS A 309 2.96 -11.36 -25.03
CA CYS A 309 4.35 -11.39 -24.58
C CYS A 309 5.15 -12.52 -25.25
N SER A 310 4.70 -13.09 -26.38
CA SER A 310 5.33 -14.25 -27.02
C SER A 310 6.81 -14.04 -27.38
N ARG A 311 7.21 -12.79 -27.63
CA ARG A 311 8.60 -12.39 -27.96
C ARG A 311 9.36 -11.75 -26.79
N THR A 312 8.70 -11.64 -25.64
CA THR A 312 9.24 -10.95 -24.46
C THR A 312 10.17 -11.87 -23.67
N LEU A 313 11.41 -11.46 -23.46
CA LEU A 313 12.37 -12.18 -22.63
C LEU A 313 12.42 -11.64 -21.20
N TRP A 314 12.08 -10.36 -21.04
CA TRP A 314 12.14 -9.67 -19.77
C TRP A 314 11.08 -8.56 -19.66
N ILE A 315 10.52 -8.41 -18.48
CA ILE A 315 9.65 -7.32 -18.03
C ILE A 315 10.26 -6.68 -16.77
N ASP A 316 10.04 -5.39 -16.57
CA ASP A 316 10.41 -4.73 -15.33
C ASP A 316 9.33 -4.88 -14.23
N GLY A 317 9.71 -4.55 -12.99
CA GLY A 317 8.80 -4.63 -11.86
C GLY A 317 7.60 -3.67 -11.96
N ARG A 318 7.75 -2.60 -12.76
CA ARG A 318 6.70 -1.60 -12.97
C ARG A 318 5.64 -2.10 -13.95
N PHE A 319 6.04 -2.76 -15.04
CA PHE A 319 5.13 -3.49 -15.91
C PHE A 319 4.36 -4.54 -15.13
N ALA A 320 5.04 -5.34 -14.30
CA ALA A 320 4.40 -6.36 -13.48
C ALA A 320 3.33 -5.76 -12.54
N ALA A 321 3.60 -4.61 -11.92
CA ALA A 321 2.63 -3.93 -11.06
C ALA A 321 1.45 -3.36 -11.86
N LEU A 322 1.68 -2.80 -13.04
CA LEU A 322 0.63 -2.29 -13.92
C LEU A 322 -0.25 -3.41 -14.46
N ALA A 323 0.32 -4.54 -14.85
CA ALA A 323 -0.43 -5.71 -15.29
C ALA A 323 -1.30 -6.26 -14.16
N LEU A 324 -0.75 -6.34 -12.95
CA LEU A 324 -1.48 -6.74 -11.74
C LEU A 324 -2.66 -5.79 -11.43
N LEU A 325 -2.43 -4.47 -11.41
CA LEU A 325 -3.49 -3.50 -11.18
C LEU A 325 -4.55 -3.50 -12.27
N THR A 326 -4.14 -3.60 -13.53
CA THR A 326 -5.05 -3.72 -14.67
C THR A 326 -5.93 -4.96 -14.52
N HIS A 327 -5.32 -6.12 -14.27
CA HIS A 327 -6.05 -7.37 -14.09
C HIS A 327 -7.10 -7.27 -12.99
N HIS A 328 -6.68 -6.75 -11.83
CA HIS A 328 -7.54 -6.54 -10.67
C HIS A 328 -8.73 -5.63 -10.99
N GLN A 329 -8.46 -4.49 -11.62
CA GLN A 329 -9.50 -3.52 -11.94
C GLN A 329 -10.46 -4.03 -13.02
N MET A 330 -9.95 -4.73 -14.03
CA MET A 330 -10.78 -5.36 -15.07
C MET A 330 -11.72 -6.41 -14.47
N LYS A 331 -11.19 -7.28 -13.60
CA LYS A 331 -12.00 -8.29 -12.90
C LYS A 331 -13.14 -7.63 -12.10
N LYS A 332 -12.87 -6.51 -11.43
CA LYS A 332 -13.86 -5.74 -10.65
C LYS A 332 -14.97 -5.15 -11.52
N THR A 333 -14.67 -4.78 -12.77
CA THR A 333 -15.64 -4.22 -13.72
C THR A 333 -16.28 -5.25 -14.64
N GLY A 334 -16.03 -6.56 -14.42
CA GLY A 334 -16.57 -7.65 -15.22
C GLY A 334 -15.87 -7.83 -16.58
N GLN A 335 -14.68 -7.27 -16.75
CA GLN A 335 -13.84 -7.42 -17.92
C GLN A 335 -12.75 -8.46 -17.68
N GLU A 336 -12.17 -8.98 -18.77
CA GLU A 336 -11.11 -9.97 -18.71
C GLU A 336 -9.78 -9.43 -19.23
N LEU A 337 -8.72 -9.59 -18.44
CA LEU A 337 -7.33 -9.46 -18.90
C LEU A 337 -6.74 -10.84 -19.10
N THR A 338 -6.41 -11.17 -20.34
CA THR A 338 -5.72 -12.41 -20.71
C THR A 338 -4.28 -12.14 -21.15
N MET A 339 -3.43 -13.14 -20.99
CA MET A 339 -2.03 -13.13 -21.40
C MET A 339 -1.68 -14.48 -22.02
N ASP A 340 -0.73 -14.50 -22.95
CA ASP A 340 -0.10 -15.74 -23.39
C ASP A 340 0.71 -16.40 -22.25
N ASP A 341 1.10 -17.65 -22.46
CA ASP A 341 1.77 -18.45 -21.41
C ASP A 341 3.16 -17.92 -21.04
N ASN A 342 3.87 -17.28 -21.98
CA ASN A 342 5.13 -16.62 -21.66
C ASN A 342 4.89 -15.39 -20.77
N GLY A 343 3.87 -14.57 -21.08
CA GLY A 343 3.44 -13.47 -20.21
C GLY A 343 3.11 -13.92 -18.78
N LYS A 344 2.33 -15.01 -18.64
CA LYS A 344 2.03 -15.60 -17.31
C LYS A 344 3.30 -16.07 -16.58
N LYS A 345 4.22 -16.71 -17.29
CA LYS A 345 5.51 -17.17 -16.74
C LYS A 345 6.36 -16.00 -16.23
N LEU A 346 6.42 -14.90 -16.99
CA LEU A 346 7.15 -13.69 -16.61
C LEU A 346 6.55 -13.02 -15.36
N LEU A 347 5.22 -12.90 -15.28
CA LEU A 347 4.56 -12.34 -14.10
C LEU A 347 4.73 -13.19 -12.84
N ARG A 348 4.79 -14.52 -12.97
CA ARG A 348 5.04 -15.43 -11.83
C ARG A 348 6.35 -15.12 -11.11
N ILE A 349 7.33 -14.49 -11.75
CA ILE A 349 8.60 -14.11 -11.10
C ILE A 349 8.36 -13.12 -9.95
N TYR A 350 7.31 -12.31 -10.05
CA TYR A 350 6.98 -11.27 -9.07
C TYR A 350 5.92 -11.69 -8.05
N ASN A 351 5.19 -12.78 -8.31
CA ASN A 351 4.12 -13.32 -7.45
C ASN A 351 4.61 -14.50 -6.63
#